data_AF-A0A1Y1VUF0-F1
#
_entry.id   AF-A0A1Y1VUF0-F1
#
_cell.length_a   1.000
_cell.length_b   1.000
_cell.length_c   1.000
_cell.angle_alpha   90.00
_cell.angle_beta   90.00
_cell.angle_gamma   90.00
#
_symmetry.space_group_name_H-M   'P 1'
#
loop_
_entity.id
_entity.type
_entity.pdbx_description
1 polymer ?
#
loop_
_entity_poly.entity_id
_entity_poly.type
_entity_poly.pdbx_seq_one_letter_code
_entity_poly.pdbx_strand_id
1 'polypeptide(L)'
;MRLILITFIACVILLAYPEIVHAARNKAGKETSASTGKTSSSTTKGGSKKQSTGSDSKAGSGSKTSTTPTKDKKKGSKTQADAPKSSPPAGTASSPSEEQTIEPVTRDKCPSKPESCSSSIKGLSTCCYEEYGVHLFSVQWDKTLNQAPGFTIHGLWPNTCANGPAPPSGCGKSDRRLKSPKVTEILKKNGLLDQMNMYWPSRGASNGQFWMEEWNKHGTCASTLNPECYPAPKKSNADAVEYFGRALELNKKYDFYTALKEGGVVPDDKETYTPKQITDAIEKKYNIAVDLRCNGNVLSEIRTFFNVKDITSYVPIAIPKNEVGVPKKQCTGNIVYPAKNPQE
;
A
#
# COMPACT_ATOMS: atom_id res chain seq x y z
N MET A 1 -37.61 8.83 29.04
CA MET A 1 -37.36 7.36 28.97
C MET A 1 -35.96 6.93 28.50
N ARG A 2 -35.02 7.83 28.15
CA ARG A 2 -33.62 7.44 27.82
C ARG A 2 -32.61 7.55 28.98
N LEU A 3 -33.01 8.13 30.12
CA LEU A 3 -32.12 8.30 31.28
C LEU A 3 -32.16 7.12 32.28
N ILE A 4 -33.22 6.29 32.25
CA ILE A 4 -33.41 5.17 33.18
C ILE A 4 -32.65 3.91 32.72
N LEU A 5 -32.35 3.78 31.42
CA LEU A 5 -31.65 2.62 30.87
C LEU A 5 -30.15 2.61 31.19
N ILE A 6 -29.54 3.80 31.39
CA ILE A 6 -28.11 3.94 31.70
C ILE A 6 -27.84 3.56 33.17
N THR A 7 -28.80 3.80 34.07
CA THR A 7 -28.65 3.50 35.50
C THR A 7 -28.72 2.00 35.81
N PHE A 8 -29.47 1.23 35.02
CA PHE A 8 -29.55 -0.24 35.20
C PHE A 8 -28.28 -0.97 34.72
N ILE A 9 -27.63 -0.50 33.65
CA ILE A 9 -26.40 -1.14 33.14
C ILE A 9 -25.23 -0.95 34.12
N ALA A 10 -25.13 0.21 34.77
CA ALA A 10 -24.10 0.46 35.79
C ALA A 10 -24.28 -0.41 37.05
N CYS A 11 -25.51 -0.76 37.41
CA CYS A 11 -25.81 -1.56 38.60
C CYS A 11 -25.51 -3.06 38.38
N VAL A 12 -25.66 -3.57 37.16
CA VAL A 12 -25.36 -4.98 36.82
C VAL A 12 -23.84 -5.25 36.76
N ILE A 13 -23.03 -4.26 36.36
CA ILE A 13 -21.56 -4.40 36.31
C ILE A 13 -20.95 -4.45 37.72
N LEU A 14 -21.53 -3.74 38.69
CA LEU A 14 -21.03 -3.69 40.08
C LEU A 14 -21.31 -4.96 40.89
N LEU A 15 -22.23 -5.82 40.45
CA LEU A 15 -22.53 -7.10 41.12
C LEU A 15 -21.73 -8.29 40.55
N ALA A 16 -21.05 -8.11 39.41
CA ALA A 16 -20.32 -9.19 38.73
C ALA A 16 -18.80 -9.21 39.02
N TYR A 17 -18.22 -8.15 39.61
CA TYR A 17 -16.77 -8.01 39.77
C TYR A 17 -16.35 -7.30 41.08
N PRO A 18 -16.33 -7.98 42.23
CA PRO A 18 -15.91 -7.37 43.50
C PRO A 18 -14.41 -6.97 43.55
N GLU A 19 -13.58 -7.51 42.66
CA GLU A 19 -12.12 -7.27 42.64
C GLU A 19 -11.70 -5.88 42.10
N ILE A 20 -12.60 -5.13 41.47
CA ILE A 20 -12.24 -3.83 40.83
C ILE A 20 -12.23 -2.66 41.84
N VAL A 21 -12.88 -2.81 43.00
CA VAL A 21 -13.01 -1.71 43.98
C VAL A 21 -11.73 -1.53 44.82
N HIS A 22 -10.84 -2.52 44.90
CA HIS A 22 -9.63 -2.43 45.73
C HIS A 22 -8.43 -1.73 45.07
N ALA A 23 -8.39 -1.62 43.73
CA ALA A 23 -7.26 -0.98 43.04
C ALA A 23 -7.34 0.56 43.01
N ALA A 24 -8.52 1.16 43.20
CA ALA A 24 -8.72 2.60 43.09
C ALA A 24 -8.41 3.40 44.38
N ARG A 25 -8.30 2.75 45.54
CA ARG A 25 -8.02 3.42 46.82
C ARG A 25 -6.53 3.65 47.11
N ASN A 26 -5.62 2.91 46.46
CA ASN A 26 -4.20 2.94 46.81
C ASN A 26 -3.34 3.92 45.99
N LYS A 27 -3.92 4.71 45.08
CA LYS A 27 -3.14 5.63 44.22
C LYS A 27 -3.28 7.13 44.59
N ALA A 28 -4.03 7.45 45.65
CA ALA A 28 -4.29 8.83 46.07
C ALA A 28 -3.50 9.29 47.31
N GLY A 29 -2.50 8.54 47.75
CA GLY A 29 -1.73 8.86 48.97
C GLY A 29 -0.22 8.70 48.80
N LYS A 30 0.43 9.60 48.05
CA LYS A 30 1.82 9.99 48.33
C LYS A 30 2.17 11.37 47.75
N GLU A 31 1.94 12.34 48.61
CA GLU A 31 2.48 13.70 48.67
C GLU A 31 4.01 13.76 48.38
N THR A 32 4.43 14.68 47.50
CA THR A 32 5.13 15.95 47.78
C THR A 32 6.40 15.87 48.63
N SER A 33 7.55 16.31 48.06
CA SER A 33 8.42 17.35 48.64
C SER A 33 9.69 17.61 47.81
N ALA A 34 9.97 18.91 47.57
CA ALA A 34 11.28 19.58 47.47
C ALA A 34 12.24 19.23 46.30
N SER A 35 13.08 20.12 45.75
CA SER A 35 13.32 21.57 45.87
C SER A 35 14.47 21.94 44.90
N THR A 36 14.41 23.14 44.32
CA THR A 36 15.51 24.08 43.94
C THR A 36 16.68 23.64 43.04
N GLY A 37 16.74 24.25 41.85
CA GLY A 37 17.74 25.29 41.52
C GLY A 37 19.10 24.88 40.91
N LYS A 38 19.33 25.23 39.63
CA LYS A 38 20.35 26.21 39.19
C LYS A 38 20.45 26.28 37.66
N THR A 39 20.24 27.48 37.14
CA THR A 39 20.71 27.98 35.84
C THR A 39 22.22 28.28 35.91
N SER A 40 22.95 27.89 34.87
CA SER A 40 24.22 28.54 34.50
C SER A 40 24.50 28.36 33.01
N SER A 41 24.54 29.48 32.32
CA SER A 41 25.10 29.68 30.99
C SER A 41 26.63 29.56 31.01
N SER A 42 27.24 29.00 29.96
CA SER A 42 28.59 29.40 29.55
C SER A 42 28.80 29.24 28.06
N THR A 43 28.94 30.39 27.40
CA THR A 43 29.58 30.63 26.12
C THR A 43 31.06 30.28 26.16
N THR A 44 31.59 29.66 25.10
CA THR A 44 32.98 29.87 24.65
C THR A 44 33.09 29.71 23.14
N LYS A 45 33.62 30.75 22.49
CA LYS A 45 34.17 30.80 21.13
C LYS A 45 35.51 30.07 21.08
N GLY A 46 35.86 29.53 19.92
CA GLY A 46 37.24 29.19 19.55
C GLY A 46 37.32 28.67 18.12
N GLY A 47 37.71 29.52 17.19
CA GLY A 47 37.96 29.15 15.79
C GLY A 47 39.40 28.69 15.56
N SER A 48 39.62 28.00 14.44
CA SER A 48 40.85 28.12 13.65
C SER A 48 40.65 27.64 12.22
N LYS A 49 41.02 28.54 11.29
CA LYS A 49 41.27 28.30 9.87
C LYS A 49 42.45 27.35 9.68
N LYS A 50 42.42 26.56 8.61
CA LYS A 50 43.61 26.34 7.78
C LYS A 50 43.23 26.09 6.31
N GLN A 51 43.82 26.92 5.45
CA GLN A 51 43.90 26.79 4.00
C GLN A 51 44.86 25.65 3.61
N SER A 52 44.65 25.05 2.43
CA SER A 52 45.66 24.96 1.36
C SER A 52 45.01 24.50 0.04
N THR A 53 45.07 25.32 -1.03
CA THR A 53 45.76 25.07 -2.33
C THR A 53 45.29 23.79 -3.05
N GLY A 54 44.72 23.78 -4.27
CA GLY A 54 44.95 24.61 -5.46
C GLY A 54 45.75 23.78 -6.49
N SER A 55 45.15 23.41 -7.63
CA SER A 55 45.80 23.36 -8.96
C SER A 55 44.84 22.88 -10.06
N ASP A 56 44.92 23.58 -11.17
CA ASP A 56 44.13 23.55 -12.41
C ASP A 56 44.33 22.30 -13.29
N SER A 57 43.38 22.07 -14.22
CA SER A 57 43.70 22.00 -15.66
C SER A 57 42.46 22.04 -16.57
N LYS A 58 42.50 23.01 -17.50
CA LYS A 58 41.87 23.17 -18.83
C LYS A 58 41.82 21.84 -19.63
N ALA A 59 41.04 21.59 -20.67
CA ALA A 59 40.33 22.38 -21.68
C ALA A 59 39.39 21.42 -22.48
N GLY A 60 38.50 21.93 -23.34
CA GLY A 60 38.07 21.18 -24.54
C GLY A 60 36.63 21.39 -24.99
N SER A 61 36.44 22.35 -25.90
CA SER A 61 35.22 22.66 -26.65
C SER A 61 34.86 21.60 -27.70
N GLY A 62 33.58 21.49 -28.09
CA GLY A 62 33.19 20.67 -29.24
C GLY A 62 31.68 20.57 -29.51
N SER A 63 31.05 21.67 -29.91
CA SER A 63 29.72 21.70 -30.53
C SER A 63 29.79 21.22 -31.98
N LYS A 64 28.84 20.39 -32.44
CA LYS A 64 28.59 20.15 -33.89
C LYS A 64 27.10 20.02 -34.18
N THR A 65 26.61 20.99 -34.94
CA THR A 65 25.36 21.04 -35.70
C THR A 65 25.56 20.56 -37.14
N SER A 66 24.43 20.11 -37.73
CA SER A 66 24.06 20.05 -39.16
C SER A 66 24.82 19.08 -40.10
N THR A 67 24.08 18.31 -40.90
CA THR A 67 23.73 18.68 -42.30
C THR A 67 22.91 17.59 -43.01
N THR A 68 21.92 18.05 -43.77
CA THR A 68 21.16 17.36 -44.83
C THR A 68 22.07 16.91 -45.99
N PRO A 69 21.56 16.03 -46.88
CA PRO A 69 21.69 16.34 -48.32
C PRO A 69 20.41 16.09 -49.14
N THR A 70 20.36 16.81 -50.26
CA THR A 70 19.29 16.97 -51.24
C THR A 70 19.40 16.05 -52.47
N LYS A 71 18.22 15.78 -53.06
CA LYS A 71 17.85 15.61 -54.50
C LYS A 71 18.38 14.41 -55.30
N ASP A 72 17.45 13.69 -55.97
CA ASP A 72 17.31 13.80 -57.43
C ASP A 72 15.99 13.25 -58.02
N LYS A 73 15.60 13.85 -59.15
CA LYS A 73 14.38 13.62 -59.95
C LYS A 73 14.57 12.48 -60.97
N LYS A 74 13.49 11.75 -61.29
CA LYS A 74 13.19 11.38 -62.70
C LYS A 74 11.69 11.15 -62.94
N LYS A 75 11.26 11.53 -64.14
CA LYS A 75 9.89 11.73 -64.65
C LYS A 75 9.63 10.73 -65.79
N GLY A 76 8.37 10.29 -65.94
CA GLY A 76 7.78 9.84 -67.21
C GLY A 76 6.92 8.57 -67.07
N SER A 77 5.88 8.29 -67.87
CA SER A 77 4.75 9.06 -68.44
C SER A 77 3.86 8.03 -69.17
N LYS A 78 2.52 8.06 -68.94
CA LYS A 78 1.39 7.50 -69.75
C LYS A 78 1.32 5.95 -69.87
N THR A 79 0.13 5.30 -69.89
CA THR A 79 -1.02 5.52 -70.80
C THR A 79 -2.35 4.95 -70.25
N GLN A 80 -3.46 5.40 -70.89
CA GLN A 80 -4.92 5.19 -70.72
C GLN A 80 -5.44 3.74 -70.69
N ALA A 81 -6.63 3.53 -70.08
CA ALA A 81 -7.89 3.17 -70.80
C ALA A 81 -9.10 3.02 -69.85
N ASP A 82 -10.28 3.39 -70.37
CA ASP A 82 -11.58 3.56 -69.70
C ASP A 82 -12.47 2.30 -69.62
N ALA A 83 -13.32 2.28 -68.57
CA ALA A 83 -14.69 1.71 -68.44
C ALA A 83 -14.92 0.16 -68.47
N PRO A 84 -16.05 -0.39 -67.96
CA PRO A 84 -17.24 0.25 -67.37
C PRO A 84 -17.66 -0.26 -65.97
N LYS A 85 -18.52 0.53 -65.31
CA LYS A 85 -19.32 0.15 -64.13
C LYS A 85 -20.32 -0.96 -64.47
N SER A 86 -20.34 -2.01 -63.66
CA SER A 86 -21.48 -2.93 -63.54
C SER A 86 -21.89 -3.05 -62.07
N SER A 87 -23.16 -2.75 -61.81
CA SER A 87 -23.79 -2.86 -60.49
C SER A 87 -24.07 -4.33 -60.16
N PRO A 88 -23.77 -4.82 -58.95
CA PRO A 88 -24.28 -6.10 -58.50
C PRO A 88 -25.74 -5.99 -58.03
N PRO A 89 -26.51 -7.10 -58.06
CA PRO A 89 -27.96 -7.10 -57.91
C PRO A 89 -28.41 -6.81 -56.48
N ALA A 90 -29.66 -6.35 -56.36
CA ALA A 90 -30.35 -6.10 -55.10
C ALA A 90 -30.37 -7.38 -54.23
N GLY A 91 -29.49 -7.40 -53.22
CA GLY A 91 -29.58 -8.32 -52.10
C GLY A 91 -30.78 -7.93 -51.24
N THR A 92 -31.65 -8.89 -50.97
CA THR A 92 -32.65 -8.88 -49.92
C THR A 92 -32.11 -8.24 -48.65
N ALA A 93 -32.78 -7.19 -48.17
CA ALA A 93 -32.46 -6.51 -46.93
C ALA A 93 -32.59 -7.50 -45.76
N SER A 94 -31.45 -8.03 -45.31
CA SER A 94 -31.32 -8.58 -43.97
C SER A 94 -31.42 -7.44 -42.98
N SER A 95 -32.39 -7.56 -42.07
CA SER A 95 -32.56 -6.70 -40.90
C SER A 95 -31.22 -6.50 -40.19
N PRO A 96 -30.83 -5.27 -39.80
CA PRO A 96 -29.62 -5.09 -39.00
C PRO A 96 -29.83 -5.83 -37.69
N SER A 97 -29.00 -6.85 -37.43
CA SER A 97 -28.85 -7.41 -36.10
C SER A 97 -28.44 -6.26 -35.18
N GLU A 98 -29.29 -5.93 -34.22
CA GLU A 98 -28.94 -5.03 -33.13
C GLU A 98 -27.61 -5.51 -32.55
N GLU A 99 -26.55 -4.72 -32.74
CA GLU A 99 -25.32 -4.90 -32.01
C GLU A 99 -25.67 -4.62 -30.55
N GLN A 100 -25.92 -5.69 -29.79
CA GLN A 100 -26.16 -5.60 -28.36
C GLN A 100 -24.96 -4.88 -27.76
N THR A 101 -25.18 -3.62 -27.40
CA THR A 101 -24.25 -2.85 -26.58
C THR A 101 -24.18 -3.58 -25.24
N ILE A 102 -23.17 -4.44 -25.07
CA ILE A 102 -22.93 -5.09 -23.79
C ILE A 102 -22.67 -3.97 -22.79
N GLU A 103 -23.64 -3.68 -21.93
CA GLU A 103 -23.48 -2.68 -20.90
C GLU A 103 -22.26 -3.05 -20.05
N PRO A 104 -21.34 -2.11 -19.77
CA PRO A 104 -20.19 -2.39 -18.91
C PRO A 104 -20.70 -2.81 -17.53
N VAL A 105 -20.30 -4.01 -17.10
CA VAL A 105 -20.68 -4.56 -15.79
C VAL A 105 -20.00 -3.76 -14.69
N THR A 106 -20.79 -3.07 -13.88
CA THR A 106 -20.35 -2.39 -12.65
C THR A 106 -20.41 -3.34 -11.46
N ARG A 107 -19.72 -3.01 -10.35
CA ARG A 107 -19.62 -3.85 -9.13
C ARG A 107 -20.98 -4.22 -8.51
N ASP A 108 -21.96 -3.35 -8.65
CA ASP A 108 -23.33 -3.54 -8.18
C ASP A 108 -24.14 -4.49 -9.08
N LYS A 109 -23.71 -4.71 -10.33
CA LYS A 109 -24.34 -5.61 -11.30
C LYS A 109 -23.65 -6.98 -11.39
N CYS A 110 -22.70 -7.27 -10.51
CA CYS A 110 -22.00 -8.55 -10.50
C CYS A 110 -22.94 -9.71 -10.15
N PRO A 111 -23.03 -10.77 -10.99
CA PRO A 111 -23.89 -11.93 -10.69
C PRO A 111 -23.41 -12.72 -9.47
N SER A 112 -22.09 -12.71 -9.23
CA SER A 112 -21.46 -13.19 -8.01
C SER A 112 -20.16 -12.41 -7.79
N LYS A 113 -19.63 -12.46 -6.57
CA LYS A 113 -18.37 -11.79 -6.17
C LYS A 113 -17.43 -12.81 -5.52
N PRO A 114 -17.01 -13.83 -6.28
CA PRO A 114 -16.27 -14.95 -5.73
C PRO A 114 -14.92 -14.50 -5.18
N GLU A 115 -14.30 -15.38 -4.41
CA GLU A 115 -12.91 -15.22 -4.01
C GLU A 115 -12.01 -15.26 -5.26
N SER A 116 -11.07 -14.33 -5.34
CA SER A 116 -10.04 -14.31 -6.37
C SER A 116 -9.23 -15.61 -6.39
N CYS A 117 -8.61 -15.92 -7.53
CA CYS A 117 -7.82 -17.15 -7.72
C CYS A 117 -8.59 -18.48 -7.54
N SER A 118 -9.92 -18.43 -7.47
CA SER A 118 -10.78 -19.61 -7.48
C SER A 118 -11.32 -19.91 -8.89
N SER A 119 -11.79 -21.14 -9.12
CA SER A 119 -12.45 -21.53 -10.38
C SER A 119 -13.76 -20.77 -10.63
N SER A 120 -14.34 -20.16 -9.59
CA SER A 120 -15.63 -19.45 -9.65
C SER A 120 -15.54 -18.11 -10.37
N ILE A 121 -14.34 -17.62 -10.70
CA ILE A 121 -14.14 -16.37 -11.46
C ILE A 121 -14.39 -16.54 -12.98
N LYS A 122 -14.47 -17.78 -13.48
CA LYS A 122 -14.52 -18.06 -14.91
C LYS A 122 -15.77 -17.44 -15.56
N GLY A 123 -15.55 -16.62 -16.59
CA GLY A 123 -16.62 -15.96 -17.33
C GLY A 123 -17.20 -14.72 -16.66
N LEU A 124 -16.64 -14.28 -15.52
CA LEU A 124 -17.03 -13.03 -14.87
C LEU A 124 -16.22 -11.84 -15.41
N SER A 125 -16.80 -10.66 -15.29
CA SER A 125 -16.08 -9.39 -15.46
C SER A 125 -15.05 -9.21 -14.32
N THR A 126 -13.92 -8.59 -14.62
CA THR A 126 -12.90 -8.17 -13.63
C THR A 126 -13.40 -7.08 -12.68
N CYS A 127 -14.59 -6.51 -12.90
CA CYS A 127 -15.27 -5.72 -11.89
C CYS A 127 -15.87 -6.57 -10.74
N CYS A 128 -15.91 -7.90 -10.88
CA CYS A 128 -16.54 -8.79 -9.91
C CYS A 128 -15.55 -9.62 -9.09
N TYR A 129 -14.27 -9.63 -9.46
CA TYR A 129 -13.20 -10.33 -8.77
C TYR A 129 -11.86 -9.64 -9.06
N GLU A 130 -10.85 -9.87 -8.22
CA GLU A 130 -9.50 -9.35 -8.48
C GLU A 130 -8.72 -10.24 -9.47
N GLU A 131 -8.37 -9.69 -10.63
CA GLU A 131 -7.55 -10.34 -11.65
C GLU A 131 -6.14 -10.65 -11.12
N TYR A 132 -5.50 -9.66 -10.51
CA TYR A 132 -4.29 -9.84 -9.70
C TYR A 132 -4.69 -10.26 -8.29
N GLY A 133 -5.18 -11.50 -8.21
CA GLY A 133 -5.98 -11.97 -7.10
C GLY A 133 -5.26 -12.19 -5.77
N VAL A 134 -3.93 -12.29 -5.74
CA VAL A 134 -3.16 -12.44 -4.50
C VAL A 134 -2.65 -11.08 -4.05
N HIS A 135 -3.22 -10.51 -3.01
CA HIS A 135 -2.77 -9.24 -2.45
C HIS A 135 -1.75 -9.47 -1.33
N LEU A 136 -0.50 -9.06 -1.57
CA LEU A 136 0.55 -9.01 -0.56
C LEU A 136 0.43 -7.69 0.21
N PHE A 137 0.15 -7.76 1.50
CA PHE A 137 0.20 -6.61 2.39
C PHE A 137 1.47 -6.67 3.24
N SER A 138 2.30 -5.64 3.12
CA SER A 138 3.58 -5.52 3.84
C SER A 138 3.55 -4.35 4.80
N VAL A 139 3.94 -4.60 6.04
CA VAL A 139 4.28 -3.57 7.02
C VAL A 139 5.76 -3.68 7.38
N GLN A 140 6.38 -2.54 7.63
CA GLN A 140 7.81 -2.40 7.91
C GLN A 140 8.07 -1.93 9.35
N TRP A 141 9.19 -2.39 9.88
CA TRP A 141 9.78 -1.90 11.11
C TRP A 141 11.01 -1.04 10.79
N ASP A 142 10.92 0.26 11.04
CA ASP A 142 12.03 1.19 10.86
C ASP A 142 12.09 2.17 12.04
N LYS A 143 13.25 2.26 12.69
CA LYS A 143 13.51 3.17 13.83
C LYS A 143 13.42 4.64 13.44
N THR A 144 13.66 4.98 12.17
CA THR A 144 13.53 6.34 11.63
C THR A 144 12.08 6.76 11.38
N LEU A 145 11.15 5.80 11.36
CA LEU A 145 9.70 6.04 11.21
C LEU A 145 9.00 5.89 12.57
N ASN A 146 9.18 6.89 13.43
CA ASN A 146 8.67 6.90 14.80
C ASN A 146 7.38 7.70 14.99
N GLN A 147 6.63 7.96 13.92
CA GLN A 147 5.33 8.63 13.98
C GLN A 147 4.26 7.81 14.73
N ALA A 148 4.47 6.49 14.79
CA ALA A 148 3.64 5.55 15.54
C ALA A 148 4.55 4.52 16.27
N PRO A 149 4.12 4.00 17.43
CA PRO A 149 4.89 3.02 18.20
C PRO A 149 5.03 1.68 17.45
N GLY A 150 4.08 1.34 16.59
CA GLY A 150 4.00 0.07 15.88
C GLY A 150 4.60 0.08 14.48
N PHE A 151 4.34 -0.98 13.73
CA PHE A 151 4.74 -1.07 12.33
C PHE A 151 4.03 0.00 11.47
N THR A 152 4.68 0.38 10.39
CA THR A 152 4.11 1.27 9.36
C THR A 152 3.90 0.48 8.07
N ILE A 153 2.89 0.81 7.28
CA ILE A 153 2.64 0.22 5.97
C ILE A 153 3.83 0.49 5.04
N HIS A 154 4.31 -0.56 4.38
CA HIS A 154 5.18 -0.44 3.21
C HIS A 154 4.30 -0.42 1.95
N GLY A 155 3.43 -1.42 1.78
CA GLY A 155 2.48 -1.40 0.67
C GLY A 155 1.48 -2.54 0.63
N LEU A 156 0.57 -2.43 -0.34
CA LEU A 156 -0.46 -3.41 -0.67
C LEU A 156 -0.36 -3.74 -2.17
N TRP A 157 0.14 -4.93 -2.50
CA TRP A 157 0.57 -5.25 -3.85
C TRP A 157 -0.26 -6.41 -4.43
N PRO A 158 -1.17 -6.13 -5.38
CA PRO A 158 -1.82 -7.17 -6.17
C PRO A 158 -0.78 -7.94 -6.99
N ASN A 159 -0.81 -9.26 -6.87
CA ASN A 159 0.05 -10.22 -7.57
C ASN A 159 -0.82 -11.22 -8.34
N THR A 160 -0.22 -11.92 -9.30
CA THR A 160 -0.92 -12.96 -10.04
C THR A 160 -1.29 -14.13 -9.12
N CYS A 161 -2.30 -14.91 -9.50
CA CYS A 161 -2.67 -16.13 -8.79
C CYS A 161 -1.57 -17.23 -8.80
N ALA A 162 -0.56 -17.07 -9.66
CA ALA A 162 0.65 -17.90 -9.67
C ALA A 162 1.76 -17.32 -8.75
N ASN A 163 1.46 -16.29 -7.95
CA ASN A 163 2.37 -15.61 -7.03
C ASN A 163 3.55 -14.88 -7.71
N GLY A 164 3.36 -14.48 -8.96
CA GLY A 164 4.24 -13.56 -9.67
C GLY A 164 3.79 -12.10 -9.52
N PRO A 165 4.69 -11.13 -9.68
CA PRO A 165 4.34 -9.72 -9.56
C PRO A 165 3.38 -9.29 -10.67
N ALA A 166 2.54 -8.29 -10.39
CA ALA A 166 1.90 -7.52 -11.44
C ALA A 166 2.94 -6.77 -12.31
N PRO A 167 2.57 -6.27 -13.51
CA PRO A 167 3.46 -5.51 -14.37
C PRO A 167 4.18 -4.38 -13.59
N PRO A 168 5.52 -4.26 -13.70
CA PRO A 168 6.29 -3.31 -12.89
C PRO A 168 5.98 -1.84 -13.21
N SER A 169 5.36 -1.56 -14.36
CA SER A 169 4.89 -0.24 -14.73
C SER A 169 3.53 0.10 -14.10
N GLY A 170 2.79 -0.85 -13.51
CA GLY A 170 1.39 -0.72 -13.13
C GLY A 170 0.41 -1.15 -14.22
N CYS A 171 -0.88 -1.10 -13.92
CA CYS A 171 -1.95 -1.64 -14.77
C CYS A 171 -2.95 -0.56 -15.22
N GLY A 172 -3.85 -0.92 -16.14
CA GLY A 172 -4.92 -0.05 -16.61
C GLY A 172 -4.44 1.12 -17.47
N LYS A 173 -5.38 2.05 -17.74
CA LYS A 173 -5.15 3.22 -18.59
C LYS A 173 -4.29 4.28 -17.89
N SER A 174 -3.58 5.07 -18.68
CA SER A 174 -2.64 6.09 -18.20
C SER A 174 -3.31 7.23 -17.43
N ASP A 175 -4.60 7.47 -17.63
CA ASP A 175 -5.41 8.48 -16.96
C ASP A 175 -5.67 8.17 -15.47
N ARG A 176 -5.50 6.91 -15.04
CA ARG A 176 -5.54 6.52 -13.62
C ARG A 176 -4.28 6.91 -12.85
N ARG A 177 -3.19 7.23 -13.55
CA ARG A 177 -1.92 7.56 -12.90
C ARG A 177 -2.01 8.92 -12.22
N LEU A 178 -1.57 8.97 -10.98
CA LEU A 178 -1.47 10.20 -10.21
C LEU A 178 -0.06 10.78 -10.29
N LYS A 179 0.03 12.09 -10.07
CA LYS A 179 1.29 12.82 -9.90
C LYS A 179 1.37 13.35 -8.48
N SER A 180 2.57 13.63 -7.97
CA SER A 180 2.74 14.46 -6.78
C SER A 180 2.64 15.94 -7.16
N PRO A 181 1.95 16.81 -6.39
CA PRO A 181 1.31 16.56 -5.09
C PRO A 181 -0.15 16.08 -5.15
N LYS A 182 -0.68 15.75 -6.34
CA LYS A 182 -2.09 15.45 -6.54
C LYS A 182 -2.62 14.31 -5.66
N VAL A 183 -1.83 13.25 -5.48
CA VAL A 183 -2.19 12.14 -4.57
C VAL A 183 -2.42 12.64 -3.13
N THR A 184 -1.56 13.52 -2.63
CA THR A 184 -1.69 14.12 -1.30
C THR A 184 -2.96 14.97 -1.17
N GLU A 185 -3.28 15.77 -2.19
CA GLU A 185 -4.52 16.55 -2.21
C GLU A 185 -5.78 15.66 -2.18
N ILE A 186 -5.77 14.57 -2.95
CA ILE A 186 -6.87 13.61 -2.99
C ILE A 186 -7.05 12.98 -1.61
N LEU A 187 -5.97 12.50 -1.00
CA LEU A 187 -6.00 11.91 0.34
C LEU A 187 -6.48 12.90 1.39
N LYS A 188 -6.04 14.16 1.32
CA LYS A 188 -6.49 15.24 2.20
C LYS A 188 -7.99 15.51 2.05
N LYS A 189 -8.47 15.67 0.82
CA LYS A 189 -9.89 15.96 0.53
C LYS A 189 -10.82 14.85 1.02
N ASN A 190 -10.32 13.61 1.09
CA ASN A 190 -11.09 12.44 1.53
C ASN A 190 -10.80 12.04 3.00
N GLY A 191 -10.12 12.89 3.78
CA GLY A 191 -9.92 12.67 5.22
C GLY A 191 -8.92 11.57 5.58
N LEU A 192 -8.09 11.11 4.63
CA LEU A 192 -7.11 10.05 4.87
C LEU A 192 -5.71 10.57 5.22
N LEU A 193 -5.43 11.87 5.06
CA LEU A 193 -4.07 12.41 5.14
C LEU A 193 -3.37 12.14 6.48
N ASP A 194 -4.07 12.29 7.60
CA ASP A 194 -3.46 12.11 8.92
C ASP A 194 -3.09 10.64 9.16
N GLN A 195 -3.97 9.71 8.80
CA GLN A 195 -3.69 8.28 8.87
C GLN A 195 -2.56 7.89 7.92
N MET A 196 -2.52 8.45 6.71
CA MET A 196 -1.45 8.21 5.75
C MET A 196 -0.10 8.71 6.26
N ASN A 197 -0.05 9.90 6.86
CA ASN A 197 1.19 10.43 7.47
C ASN A 197 1.65 9.60 8.66
N MET A 198 0.72 9.07 9.46
CA MET A 198 1.02 8.32 10.67
C MET A 198 1.42 6.86 10.38
N TYR A 199 0.68 6.20 9.49
CA TYR A 199 0.78 4.76 9.29
C TYR A 199 1.41 4.37 7.97
N TRP A 200 1.53 5.25 6.98
CA TRP A 200 2.20 4.96 5.71
C TRP A 200 3.29 5.99 5.33
N PRO A 201 4.19 6.38 6.26
CA PRO A 201 5.25 7.34 5.97
C PRO A 201 6.33 6.77 5.04
N SER A 202 6.99 7.67 4.32
CA SER A 202 8.15 7.39 3.47
C SER A 202 9.47 7.42 4.25
N ARG A 203 10.41 6.55 3.89
CA ARG A 203 11.77 6.46 4.49
C ARG A 203 12.78 7.46 3.92
N GLY A 204 12.54 8.03 2.74
CA GLY A 204 13.57 8.83 2.05
C GLY A 204 13.05 9.86 1.05
N ALA A 205 11.99 9.54 0.33
CA ALA A 205 11.28 10.53 -0.50
C ALA A 205 10.24 11.29 0.32
N SER A 206 9.62 12.32 -0.26
CA SER A 206 8.41 12.88 0.35
C SER A 206 7.29 11.83 0.37
N ASN A 207 6.42 11.88 1.40
CA ASN A 207 5.24 11.01 1.49
C ASN A 207 4.41 11.01 0.20
N GLY A 208 4.17 12.18 -0.40
CA GLY A 208 3.41 12.30 -1.65
C GLY A 208 4.08 11.63 -2.85
N GLN A 209 5.41 11.65 -2.95
CA GLN A 209 6.13 10.90 -3.99
C GLN A 209 6.02 9.40 -3.76
N PHE A 210 6.18 8.95 -2.52
CA PHE A 210 6.08 7.54 -2.18
C PHE A 210 4.69 6.98 -2.47
N TRP A 211 3.63 7.64 -1.99
CA TRP A 211 2.24 7.22 -2.25
C TRP A 211 1.90 7.23 -3.74
N MET A 212 2.43 8.21 -4.49
CA MET A 212 2.28 8.25 -5.94
C MET A 212 2.89 7.00 -6.60
N GLU A 213 4.08 6.57 -6.17
CA GLU A 213 4.71 5.36 -6.69
C GLU A 213 3.93 4.10 -6.32
N GLU A 214 3.52 3.96 -5.06
CA GLU A 214 2.72 2.81 -4.59
C GLU A 214 1.39 2.70 -5.38
N TRP A 215 0.69 3.81 -5.58
CA TRP A 215 -0.52 3.82 -6.39
C TRP A 215 -0.23 3.45 -7.84
N ASN A 216 0.72 4.15 -8.48
CA ASN A 216 0.95 3.99 -9.92
C ASN A 216 1.50 2.61 -10.28
N LYS A 217 2.35 2.00 -9.44
CA LYS A 217 2.95 0.68 -9.68
C LYS A 217 2.05 -0.46 -9.23
N HIS A 218 1.31 -0.31 -8.13
CA HIS A 218 0.59 -1.42 -7.49
C HIS A 218 -0.91 -1.18 -7.40
N GLY A 219 -1.35 -0.02 -6.90
CA GLY A 219 -2.77 0.26 -6.72
C GLY A 219 -3.59 0.25 -8.01
N THR A 220 -3.00 0.65 -9.13
CA THR A 220 -3.64 0.55 -10.46
C THR A 220 -3.92 -0.90 -10.89
N CYS A 221 -3.30 -1.90 -10.28
CA CYS A 221 -3.52 -3.32 -10.56
C CYS A 221 -4.64 -3.97 -9.75
N ALA A 222 -5.30 -3.22 -8.84
CA ALA A 222 -6.56 -3.64 -8.25
C ALA A 222 -7.69 -3.45 -9.28
N SER A 223 -7.99 -4.51 -10.02
CA SER A 223 -8.93 -4.54 -11.15
C SER A 223 -10.35 -4.14 -10.75
N THR A 224 -10.83 -4.52 -9.56
CA THR A 224 -12.17 -4.12 -9.10
C THR A 224 -12.28 -2.62 -8.82
N LEU A 225 -11.15 -1.93 -8.72
CA LEU A 225 -11.08 -0.49 -8.56
C LEU A 225 -10.95 0.24 -9.91
N ASN A 226 -11.08 -0.42 -11.06
CA ASN A 226 -11.09 0.33 -12.30
C ASN A 226 -12.29 1.29 -12.38
N PRO A 227 -12.14 2.51 -12.95
CA PRO A 227 -13.22 3.49 -13.00
C PRO A 227 -14.52 3.01 -13.67
N GLU A 228 -14.45 2.07 -14.61
CA GLU A 228 -15.60 1.41 -15.24
C GLU A 228 -16.41 0.53 -14.28
N CYS A 229 -15.80 0.06 -13.20
CA CYS A 229 -16.46 -0.79 -12.22
C CYS A 229 -17.37 0.00 -11.26
N TYR A 230 -17.24 1.33 -11.20
CA TYR A 230 -18.08 2.17 -10.34
C TYR A 230 -19.42 2.50 -11.00
N PRO A 231 -20.54 2.36 -10.27
CA PRO A 231 -21.83 2.86 -10.75
C PRO A 231 -21.80 4.38 -10.93
N ALA A 232 -22.65 4.88 -11.82
CA ALA A 232 -22.79 6.32 -12.04
C ALA A 232 -23.51 7.01 -10.86
N PRO A 233 -23.18 8.29 -10.56
CA PRO A 233 -22.13 9.10 -11.17
C PRO A 233 -20.74 8.74 -10.63
N LYS A 234 -19.76 8.60 -11.54
CA LYS A 234 -18.38 8.27 -11.18
C LYS A 234 -17.72 9.43 -10.44
N LYS A 235 -17.12 9.13 -9.28
CA LYS A 235 -16.33 10.10 -8.51
C LYS A 235 -14.87 10.03 -8.98
N SER A 236 -14.31 11.19 -9.32
CA SER A 236 -12.91 11.29 -9.75
C SER A 236 -11.96 10.78 -8.65
N ASN A 237 -11.04 9.87 -9.00
CA ASN A 237 -10.04 9.25 -8.13
C ASN A 237 -10.60 8.44 -6.95
N ALA A 238 -11.87 8.01 -7.02
CA ALA A 238 -12.45 7.15 -5.98
C ALA A 238 -11.68 5.83 -5.83
N ASP A 239 -11.07 5.35 -6.91
CA ASP A 239 -10.21 4.18 -6.94
C ASP A 239 -8.96 4.32 -6.10
N ALA A 240 -8.23 5.43 -6.25
CA ALA A 240 -7.07 5.70 -5.41
C ALA A 240 -7.45 5.80 -3.93
N VAL A 241 -8.53 6.53 -3.62
CA VAL A 241 -9.02 6.68 -2.25
C VAL A 241 -9.39 5.33 -1.63
N GLU A 242 -10.09 4.48 -2.38
CA GLU A 242 -10.50 3.15 -1.92
C GLU A 242 -9.27 2.23 -1.72
N TYR A 243 -8.28 2.27 -2.60
CA TYR A 243 -7.03 1.51 -2.44
C TYR A 243 -6.27 1.86 -1.15
N PHE A 244 -6.05 3.16 -0.91
CA PHE A 244 -5.36 3.61 0.31
C PHE A 244 -6.19 3.29 1.56
N GLY A 245 -7.51 3.46 1.49
CA GLY A 245 -8.43 3.08 2.56
C GLY A 245 -8.32 1.60 2.94
N ARG A 246 -8.34 0.70 1.94
CA ARG A 246 -8.21 -0.75 2.17
C ARG A 246 -6.92 -1.13 2.88
N ALA A 247 -5.78 -0.54 2.48
CA ALA A 247 -4.51 -0.79 3.15
C ALA A 247 -4.48 -0.27 4.60
N LEU A 248 -5.07 0.90 4.86
CA LEU A 248 -5.22 1.44 6.21
C LEU A 248 -6.14 0.55 7.08
N GLU A 249 -7.21 0.01 6.51
CA GLU A 249 -8.10 -0.94 7.19
C GLU A 249 -7.38 -2.26 7.52
N LEU A 250 -6.57 -2.79 6.60
CA LEU A 250 -5.72 -3.95 6.86
C LEU A 250 -4.73 -3.68 7.99
N ASN A 251 -4.04 -2.53 7.97
CA ASN A 251 -3.12 -2.13 9.04
C ASN A 251 -3.80 -2.04 10.40
N LYS A 252 -5.03 -1.49 10.44
CA LYS A 252 -5.83 -1.41 11.67
C LYS A 252 -6.30 -2.78 12.15
N LYS A 253 -6.70 -3.66 11.23
CA LYS A 253 -7.20 -5.01 11.53
C LYS A 253 -6.09 -5.92 12.05
N TYR A 254 -4.92 -5.84 11.44
CA TYR A 254 -3.75 -6.67 11.74
C TYR A 254 -2.66 -5.85 12.44
N ASP A 255 -2.96 -5.44 13.67
CA ASP A 255 -1.97 -4.77 14.53
C ASP A 255 -0.95 -5.81 15.04
N PHE A 256 0.14 -5.99 14.28
CA PHE A 256 1.22 -6.91 14.63
C PHE A 256 2.04 -6.44 15.82
N TYR A 257 2.14 -5.13 16.08
CA TYR A 257 2.85 -4.65 17.27
C TYR A 257 2.15 -5.13 18.54
N THR A 258 0.82 -4.98 18.61
CA THR A 258 0.03 -5.47 19.75
C THR A 258 0.06 -6.99 19.86
N ALA A 259 -0.06 -7.73 18.75
CA ALA A 259 0.01 -9.19 18.77
C ALA A 259 1.35 -9.72 19.28
N LEU A 260 2.46 -9.14 18.81
CA LEU A 260 3.80 -9.50 19.28
C LEU A 260 3.96 -9.20 20.77
N LYS A 261 3.55 -8.01 21.21
CA LYS A 261 3.61 -7.62 22.63
C LYS A 261 2.81 -8.56 23.54
N GLU A 262 1.59 -8.92 23.15
CA GLU A 262 0.76 -9.89 23.90
C GLU A 262 1.36 -11.31 23.90
N GLY A 263 2.16 -11.66 22.88
CA GLY A 263 2.93 -12.89 22.80
C GLY A 263 4.28 -12.86 23.53
N GLY A 264 4.62 -11.76 24.20
CA GLY A 264 5.91 -11.59 24.89
C GLY A 264 7.08 -11.26 23.96
N VAL A 265 6.81 -10.91 22.70
CA VAL A 265 7.80 -10.42 21.74
C VAL A 265 7.71 -8.89 21.71
N VAL A 266 8.63 -8.23 22.41
CA VAL A 266 8.68 -6.77 22.50
C VAL A 266 9.92 -6.20 21.82
N PRO A 267 9.87 -4.96 21.32
CA PRO A 267 11.07 -4.31 20.83
C PRO A 267 12.12 -4.18 21.95
N ASP A 268 13.33 -4.67 21.70
CA ASP A 268 14.46 -4.63 22.62
C ASP A 268 15.77 -4.74 21.81
N ASP A 269 16.77 -3.91 22.12
CA ASP A 269 18.03 -3.87 21.37
C ASP A 269 19.02 -5.01 21.75
N LYS A 270 18.73 -5.79 22.81
CA LYS A 270 19.56 -6.87 23.35
C LYS A 270 18.91 -8.25 23.21
N GLU A 271 17.60 -8.32 23.40
CA GLU A 271 16.86 -9.58 23.26
C GLU A 271 16.74 -10.00 21.79
N THR A 272 16.64 -11.31 21.58
CA THR A 272 16.42 -11.87 20.25
C THR A 272 15.36 -12.94 20.29
N TYR A 273 14.68 -13.12 19.16
CA TYR A 273 13.56 -14.05 19.03
C TYR A 273 13.80 -15.01 17.88
N THR A 274 13.40 -16.26 18.06
CA THR A 274 13.31 -17.21 16.95
C THR A 274 12.16 -16.82 16.01
N PRO A 275 12.21 -17.17 14.71
CA PRO A 275 11.09 -16.95 13.79
C PRO A 275 9.79 -17.53 14.34
N LYS A 276 9.87 -18.71 14.98
CA LYS A 276 8.70 -19.39 15.55
C LYS A 276 8.03 -18.56 16.65
N GLN A 277 8.79 -17.93 17.55
CA GLN A 277 8.20 -17.08 18.60
C GLN A 277 7.42 -15.90 18.00
N ILE A 278 7.98 -15.26 16.96
CA ILE A 278 7.33 -14.15 16.26
C ILE A 278 6.07 -14.63 15.53
N THR A 279 6.15 -15.73 14.78
CA THR A 279 5.00 -16.26 14.04
C THR A 279 3.91 -16.78 14.97
N ASP A 280 4.25 -17.51 16.04
CA ASP A 280 3.29 -18.04 17.00
C ASP A 280 2.51 -16.92 17.71
N ALA A 281 3.18 -15.82 18.07
CA ALA A 281 2.53 -14.67 18.70
C ALA A 281 1.47 -14.04 17.78
N ILE A 282 1.77 -13.92 16.49
CA ILE A 282 0.83 -13.38 15.48
C ILE A 282 -0.29 -14.38 15.18
N GLU A 283 0.03 -15.65 15.00
CA GLU A 283 -0.92 -16.72 14.72
C GLU A 283 -1.92 -16.88 15.87
N LYS A 284 -1.47 -16.82 17.13
CA LYS A 284 -2.33 -16.87 18.30
C LYS A 284 -3.40 -15.77 18.31
N LYS A 285 -3.09 -14.58 17.81
CA LYS A 285 -4.01 -13.44 17.81
C LYS A 285 -4.95 -13.43 16.62
N TYR A 286 -4.43 -13.70 15.41
CA TYR A 286 -5.14 -13.47 14.17
C TYR A 286 -5.44 -14.74 13.37
N ASN A 287 -4.85 -15.87 13.73
CA ASN A 287 -4.93 -17.13 13.00
C ASN A 287 -4.54 -16.96 11.51
N ILE A 288 -3.41 -16.29 11.25
CA ILE A 288 -2.89 -16.05 9.91
C ILE A 288 -1.42 -16.46 9.82
N ALA A 289 -1.00 -16.86 8.63
CA ALA A 289 0.41 -17.07 8.32
C ALA A 289 1.08 -15.73 7.95
N VAL A 290 2.31 -15.54 8.41
CA VAL A 290 3.12 -14.36 8.08
C VAL A 290 4.51 -14.74 7.59
N ASP A 291 4.99 -14.00 6.60
CA ASP A 291 6.33 -14.10 6.07
C ASP A 291 7.21 -12.98 6.66
N LEU A 292 8.27 -13.38 7.37
CA LEU A 292 9.16 -12.47 8.08
C LEU A 292 10.36 -12.12 7.20
N ARG A 293 10.58 -10.83 6.97
CA ARG A 293 11.73 -10.33 6.23
C ARG A 293 12.69 -9.59 7.15
N CYS A 294 13.98 -9.85 6.97
CA CYS A 294 15.05 -9.28 7.77
C CYS A 294 16.10 -8.58 6.91
N ASN A 295 16.75 -7.57 7.48
CA ASN A 295 18.02 -7.04 6.99
C ASN A 295 19.15 -7.59 7.87
N GLY A 296 19.91 -8.56 7.37
CA GLY A 296 20.75 -9.39 8.24
C GLY A 296 19.86 -10.17 9.20
N ASN A 297 20.06 -10.02 10.51
CA ASN A 297 19.22 -10.61 11.55
C ASN A 297 18.19 -9.62 12.14
N VAL A 298 18.08 -8.40 11.62
CA VAL A 298 17.14 -7.39 12.13
C VAL A 298 15.80 -7.49 11.40
N LEU A 299 14.71 -7.64 12.15
CA LEU A 299 13.35 -7.65 11.59
C LEU A 299 13.08 -6.35 10.83
N SER A 300 12.70 -6.47 9.56
CA SER A 300 12.47 -5.33 8.68
C SER A 300 11.05 -5.26 8.13
N GLU A 301 10.43 -6.39 7.77
CA GLU A 301 9.03 -6.42 7.32
C GLU A 301 8.30 -7.66 7.81
N ILE A 302 6.99 -7.53 7.96
CA ILE A 302 6.05 -8.65 8.12
C ILE A 302 5.09 -8.58 6.94
N ARG A 303 4.99 -9.69 6.21
CA ARG A 303 4.17 -9.80 5.00
C ARG A 303 3.04 -10.79 5.22
N THR A 304 1.87 -10.41 4.75
CA THR A 304 0.65 -11.22 4.74
C THR A 304 0.10 -11.30 3.32
N PHE A 305 -0.60 -12.39 3.04
CA PHE A 305 -1.14 -12.69 1.72
C PHE A 305 -2.62 -12.94 1.84
N PHE A 306 -3.35 -12.39 0.89
CA PHE A 306 -4.80 -12.49 0.86
C PHE A 306 -5.30 -12.80 -0.54
N ASN A 307 -6.33 -13.63 -0.63
CA ASN A 307 -7.27 -13.51 -1.72
C ASN A 307 -8.31 -12.43 -1.39
N VAL A 308 -9.03 -11.96 -2.40
CA VAL A 308 -10.10 -10.96 -2.24
C VAL A 308 -11.43 -11.59 -2.62
N LYS A 309 -12.39 -11.54 -1.71
CA LYS A 309 -13.77 -12.02 -1.87
C LYS A 309 -14.74 -10.87 -1.67
N ASP A 310 -15.92 -10.94 -2.27
CA ASP A 310 -16.97 -9.91 -2.12
C ASP A 310 -16.46 -8.50 -2.52
N ILE A 311 -15.45 -8.45 -3.38
CA ILE A 311 -14.70 -7.25 -3.83
C ILE A 311 -13.90 -6.53 -2.73
N THR A 312 -14.29 -6.67 -1.47
CA THR A 312 -13.79 -5.85 -0.35
C THR A 312 -13.16 -6.66 0.78
N SER A 313 -13.45 -7.96 0.86
CA SER A 313 -13.00 -8.82 1.95
C SER A 313 -11.66 -9.48 1.63
N TYR A 314 -10.64 -9.16 2.42
CA TYR A 314 -9.34 -9.82 2.37
C TYR A 314 -9.37 -11.12 3.17
N VAL A 315 -9.28 -12.25 2.47
CA VAL A 315 -9.28 -13.62 3.02
C VAL A 315 -7.84 -14.09 3.17
N PRO A 316 -7.33 -14.33 4.41
CA PRO A 316 -5.95 -14.76 4.61
C PRO A 316 -5.66 -16.08 3.90
N ILE A 317 -4.51 -16.17 3.24
CA ILE A 317 -4.02 -17.41 2.62
C ILE A 317 -2.66 -17.80 3.21
N ALA A 318 -2.25 -19.03 2.95
CA ALA A 318 -0.91 -19.49 3.31
C ALA A 318 0.17 -18.71 2.54
N ILE A 319 1.38 -18.64 3.11
CA ILE A 319 2.53 -18.02 2.46
C ILE A 319 2.83 -18.75 1.14
N PRO A 320 2.88 -18.06 0.00
CA PRO A 320 3.22 -18.67 -1.27
C PRO A 320 4.63 -19.30 -1.27
N LYS A 321 4.73 -20.57 -1.67
CA LYS A 321 6.02 -21.29 -1.71
C LYS A 321 6.94 -20.86 -2.86
N ASN A 322 6.40 -20.17 -3.88
CA ASN A 322 7.08 -19.84 -5.14
C ASN A 322 6.96 -18.35 -5.48
N GLU A 323 7.24 -17.44 -4.55
CA GLU A 323 7.30 -16.01 -4.89
C GLU A 323 8.39 -15.75 -5.95
N VAL A 324 7.95 -15.34 -7.15
CA VAL A 324 8.87 -15.03 -8.26
C VAL A 324 9.34 -13.59 -8.15
N GLY A 325 10.66 -13.36 -8.22
CA GLY A 325 11.23 -12.01 -8.27
C GLY A 325 11.36 -11.28 -6.92
N VAL A 326 11.08 -11.94 -5.80
CA VAL A 326 11.25 -11.37 -4.46
C VAL A 326 12.63 -11.78 -3.89
N PRO A 327 13.48 -10.83 -3.45
CA PRO A 327 14.74 -11.16 -2.80
C PRO A 327 14.54 -12.06 -1.57
N LYS A 328 15.34 -13.13 -1.46
CA LYS A 328 15.33 -14.05 -0.30
C LYS A 328 15.98 -13.38 0.92
N LYS A 329 15.28 -12.40 1.49
CA LYS A 329 15.60 -11.75 2.77
C LYS A 329 14.77 -12.36 3.92
N GLN A 330 14.50 -13.65 3.86
CA GLN A 330 13.73 -14.33 4.91
C GLN A 330 14.55 -14.32 6.20
N CYS A 331 13.87 -14.03 7.31
CA CYS A 331 14.49 -14.11 8.62
C CYS A 331 14.89 -15.55 8.96
N THR A 332 16.13 -15.75 9.40
CA THR A 332 16.64 -17.03 9.87
C THR A 332 17.45 -16.83 11.15
N GLY A 333 17.59 -17.89 11.95
CA GLY A 333 18.31 -17.81 13.23
C GLY A 333 17.62 -16.87 14.22
N ASN A 334 18.40 -16.24 15.11
CA ASN A 334 17.87 -15.30 16.09
C ASN A 334 17.67 -13.91 15.48
N ILE A 335 16.46 -13.39 15.63
CA ILE A 335 16.00 -12.13 15.05
C ILE A 335 16.07 -11.03 16.11
N VAL A 336 16.71 -9.91 15.76
CA VAL A 336 16.68 -8.67 16.54
C VAL A 336 15.42 -7.90 16.16
N TYR A 337 14.60 -7.57 17.15
CA TYR A 337 13.46 -6.69 17.01
C TYR A 337 13.74 -5.41 17.80
N PRO A 338 14.40 -4.40 17.18
CA PRO A 338 15.02 -3.33 17.94
C PRO A 338 14.00 -2.29 18.43
N ALA A 339 14.24 -1.70 19.58
CA ALA A 339 13.43 -0.60 20.09
C ALA A 339 13.45 0.59 19.11
N LYS A 340 12.30 1.23 18.86
CA LYS A 340 12.26 2.45 18.02
C LYS A 340 12.92 3.62 18.72
N ASN A 341 12.69 3.75 20.02
CA ASN A 341 13.29 4.77 20.87
C ASN A 341 14.25 4.11 21.87
N PRO A 342 15.49 4.58 22.04
CA PRO A 342 16.46 4.02 23.01
C PRO A 342 16.06 4.16 24.49
N GLN A 343 14.86 4.66 24.78
CA GLN A 343 14.33 4.94 26.11
C GLN A 343 13.10 4.08 26.45
N GLU A 344 12.63 3.25 25.50
CA GLU A 344 11.61 2.21 25.73
C GLU A 344 12.25 0.91 26.21
#